data_AF-A0A957CYF1-F1
#
_entry.id   AF-A0A957CYF1-F1
#
_cell.length_a   1.000
_cell.length_b   1.000
_cell.length_c   1.000
_cell.angle_alpha   90.00
_cell.angle_beta   90.00
_cell.angle_gamma   90.00
#
_symmetry.space_group_name_H-M   'P 1'
#
loop_
_entity.id
_entity.type
_entity.pdbx_description
1 polymer ?
#
loop_
_entity_poly.entity_id
_entity_poly.type
_entity_poly.pdbx_seq_one_letter_code
_entity_poly.pdbx_strand_id
1 'polypeptide(L)'
;MIHGVWVILFTGLWLTGCKSQATPEPVSTVSATETAVSSPTPRPTISPTLPPTVPPTNTPTYIPIFETADCRFTFTVDADIQCGYLIVPEDRANPGRTIRLHVAIVSSKSSDPAPDPVVYLNGGPGIHTLIATDYFVTLFDDILAQRDLILFDQRGTGYSEPALDCPETTEAVFAHIESDLD
;
A
#
# COMPACT_ATOMS: atom_id res chain seq x y z
N MET A 1 25.42 -7.58 68.26
CA MET A 1 24.56 -8.72 68.63
C MET A 1 23.73 -9.11 67.41
N ILE A 2 24.08 -10.23 66.76
CA ILE A 2 23.24 -11.44 66.53
C ILE A 2 22.20 -11.24 65.40
N HIS A 3 22.55 -11.56 64.15
CA HIS A 3 22.17 -12.77 63.36
C HIS A 3 20.75 -12.75 62.78
N GLY A 4 20.63 -13.01 61.46
CA GLY A 4 19.34 -13.32 60.84
C GLY A 4 19.34 -13.31 59.31
N VAL A 5 20.08 -14.24 58.69
CA VAL A 5 20.00 -14.59 57.27
C VAL A 5 18.65 -15.27 56.98
N TRP A 6 17.94 -14.89 55.92
CA TRP A 6 17.13 -15.83 55.11
C TRP A 6 17.20 -15.45 53.63
N VAL A 7 17.99 -16.25 52.93
CA VAL A 7 18.06 -16.37 51.47
C VAL A 7 16.80 -17.07 51.00
N ILE A 8 16.01 -16.44 50.13
CA ILE A 8 14.94 -17.13 49.40
C ILE A 8 15.47 -17.47 48.00
N LEU A 9 15.87 -18.73 47.86
CA LEU A 9 16.16 -19.41 46.60
C LEU A 9 14.85 -19.60 45.83
N PHE A 10 14.67 -18.91 44.70
CA PHE A 10 13.70 -19.31 43.69
C PHE A 10 14.36 -20.31 42.75
N THR A 11 14.14 -21.59 43.04
CA THR A 11 14.45 -22.71 42.15
C THR A 11 13.64 -22.60 40.88
N GLY A 12 14.34 -22.49 39.74
CA GLY A 12 13.74 -22.52 38.41
C GLY A 12 13.08 -23.87 38.12
N LEU A 13 11.78 -23.83 37.85
CA LEU A 13 11.00 -24.96 37.36
C LEU A 13 11.19 -25.04 35.84
N TRP A 14 12.05 -25.96 35.40
CA TRP A 14 12.20 -26.33 34.00
C TRP A 14 10.94 -27.09 33.55
N LEU A 15 10.08 -26.44 32.76
CA LEU A 15 9.07 -27.12 31.97
C LEU A 15 9.75 -27.63 30.69
N THR A 16 9.95 -28.94 30.69
CA THR A 16 10.45 -29.77 29.59
C THR A 16 9.56 -29.59 28.36
N GLY A 17 10.13 -29.04 27.29
CA GLY A 17 9.48 -28.98 25.98
C GLY A 17 9.31 -30.38 25.38
N CYS A 18 8.12 -30.66 24.82
CA CYS A 18 7.88 -31.81 23.96
C CYS A 18 8.69 -31.65 22.66
N LYS A 19 9.79 -32.38 22.57
CA LYS A 19 10.57 -32.54 21.34
C LYS A 19 9.85 -33.56 20.45
N SER A 20 9.07 -33.09 19.47
CA SER A 20 8.50 -33.95 18.44
C SER A 20 9.63 -34.45 17.53
N GLN A 21 9.99 -35.72 17.66
CA GLN A 21 10.88 -36.41 16.74
C GLN A 21 10.05 -36.92 15.56
N ALA A 22 10.10 -36.21 14.44
CA ALA A 22 9.70 -36.77 13.16
C ALA A 22 10.82 -37.70 12.68
N THR A 23 10.53 -38.99 12.62
CA THR A 23 11.35 -40.02 11.98
C THR A 23 11.32 -39.78 10.46
N PRO A 24 12.45 -39.60 9.77
CA PRO A 24 12.45 -39.57 8.31
C PRO A 24 12.26 -41.00 7.78
N GLU A 25 11.24 -41.19 6.94
CA GLU A 25 11.06 -42.41 6.16
C GLU A 25 12.20 -42.61 5.14
N PRO A 26 12.52 -43.86 4.76
CA PRO A 26 13.53 -44.14 3.76
C PRO A 26 13.06 -43.69 2.38
N VAL A 27 13.54 -42.52 1.94
CA VAL A 27 13.36 -42.05 0.57
C VAL A 27 14.08 -43.01 -0.37
N SER A 28 13.33 -43.61 -1.29
CA SER A 28 13.88 -44.47 -2.34
C SER A 28 14.87 -43.67 -3.21
N THR A 29 16.10 -44.14 -3.27
CA THR A 29 17.16 -43.58 -4.12
C THR A 29 16.79 -43.79 -5.58
N VAL A 30 16.33 -42.74 -6.25
CA VAL A 30 16.27 -42.71 -7.71
C VAL A 30 17.64 -42.28 -8.21
N SER A 31 18.33 -43.18 -8.92
CA SER A 31 19.54 -42.86 -9.67
C SER A 31 19.27 -41.72 -10.65
N ALA A 32 19.79 -40.54 -10.36
CA ALA A 32 19.90 -39.48 -11.34
C ALA A 32 21.06 -39.84 -12.28
N THR A 33 20.74 -40.17 -13.53
CA THR A 33 21.70 -40.13 -14.62
C THR A 33 22.17 -38.67 -14.76
N GLU A 34 23.43 -38.45 -14.45
CA GLU A 34 24.11 -37.16 -14.55
C GLU A 34 24.18 -36.75 -16.03
N THR A 35 23.18 -36.02 -16.47
CA THR A 35 23.24 -35.31 -17.75
C THR A 35 24.08 -34.08 -17.48
N ALA A 36 25.26 -34.02 -18.10
CA ALA A 36 26.17 -32.88 -18.00
C ALA A 36 25.42 -31.57 -18.22
N VAL A 37 25.27 -30.80 -17.14
CA VAL A 37 24.73 -29.44 -17.18
C VAL A 37 25.78 -28.58 -17.86
N SER A 38 25.54 -28.27 -19.13
CA SER A 38 26.27 -27.26 -19.87
C SER A 38 26.28 -25.96 -19.05
N SER A 39 27.46 -25.35 -18.95
CA SER A 39 27.73 -24.10 -18.23
C SER A 39 26.62 -23.06 -18.38
N PRO A 40 26.29 -22.28 -17.34
CA PRO A 40 25.34 -21.18 -17.48
C PRO A 40 25.88 -20.16 -18.49
N THR A 41 25.21 -20.05 -19.63
CA THR A 41 25.39 -18.91 -20.54
C THR A 41 25.22 -17.62 -19.74
N PRO A 42 26.15 -16.64 -19.81
CA PRO A 42 25.96 -15.37 -19.14
C PRO A 42 24.64 -14.76 -19.59
N ARG A 43 23.73 -14.52 -18.63
CA ARG A 43 22.48 -13.82 -18.88
C ARG A 43 22.85 -12.46 -19.48
N PRO A 44 22.32 -12.07 -20.66
CA PRO A 44 22.57 -10.74 -21.18
C PRO A 44 22.15 -9.73 -20.12
N THR A 45 23.06 -8.84 -19.74
CA THR A 45 22.75 -7.66 -18.95
C THR A 45 21.82 -6.80 -19.79
N ILE A 46 20.52 -7.01 -19.66
CA ILE A 46 19.52 -6.10 -20.22
C ILE A 46 19.64 -4.84 -19.36
N SER A 47 20.41 -3.85 -19.84
CA SER A 47 20.25 -2.50 -19.30
C SER A 47 18.76 -2.16 -19.44
N PRO A 48 18.08 -1.69 -18.38
CA PRO A 48 16.72 -1.18 -18.51
C PRO A 48 16.80 0.03 -19.45
N THR A 49 16.64 -0.23 -20.74
CA THR A 49 16.42 0.81 -21.72
C THR A 49 15.04 1.31 -21.38
N LEU A 50 14.97 2.49 -20.76
CA LEU A 50 13.71 3.20 -20.59
C LEU A 50 12.97 3.12 -21.92
N PRO A 51 11.73 2.58 -21.97
CA PRO A 51 10.97 2.55 -23.19
C PRO A 51 10.96 3.97 -23.78
N PRO A 52 11.02 4.11 -25.12
CA PRO A 52 10.98 5.42 -25.74
C PRO A 52 9.78 6.17 -25.17
N THR A 53 10.03 7.40 -24.70
CA THR A 53 8.99 8.33 -24.25
C THR A 53 8.06 8.59 -25.43
N VAL A 54 7.03 7.75 -25.59
CA VAL A 54 5.95 8.02 -26.52
C VAL A 54 5.26 9.27 -25.95
N PRO A 55 5.30 10.41 -26.65
CA PRO A 55 4.53 11.56 -26.23
C PRO A 55 3.08 11.11 -26.06
N PRO A 56 2.37 11.49 -24.99
CA PRO A 56 0.97 11.14 -24.85
C PRO A 56 0.22 11.69 -26.07
N THR A 57 -0.17 10.80 -26.99
CA THR A 57 -0.82 11.18 -28.26
C THR A 57 -2.22 11.76 -28.05
N ASN A 58 -2.80 11.61 -26.86
CA ASN A 58 -4.14 12.07 -26.57
C ASN A 58 -4.07 13.42 -25.86
N THR A 59 -4.08 14.52 -26.63
CA THR A 59 -4.46 15.81 -26.06
C THR A 59 -5.91 15.67 -25.57
N PRO A 60 -6.19 15.82 -24.27
CA PRO A 60 -7.55 15.71 -23.78
C PRO A 60 -8.41 16.78 -24.44
N THR A 61 -9.62 16.41 -24.87
CA THR A 61 -10.63 17.33 -25.40
C THR A 61 -11.35 18.12 -24.31
N TYR A 62 -10.86 18.02 -23.07
CA TYR A 62 -11.38 18.68 -21.89
C TYR A 62 -10.23 19.29 -21.08
N ILE A 63 -10.57 20.30 -20.27
CA ILE A 63 -9.64 20.93 -19.34
C ILE A 63 -9.89 20.32 -17.95
N PRO A 64 -8.92 19.60 -17.35
CA PRO A 64 -9.03 19.18 -15.96
C PRO A 64 -8.97 20.42 -15.04
N ILE A 65 -9.78 20.42 -13.99
CA ILE A 65 -9.81 21.50 -12.99
C ILE A 65 -9.39 20.92 -11.65
N PHE A 66 -8.51 21.60 -10.94
CA PHE A 66 -8.20 21.29 -9.54
C PHE A 66 -8.78 22.40 -8.65
N GLU A 67 -9.66 22.01 -7.73
CA GLU A 67 -10.26 22.93 -6.75
C GLU A 67 -9.79 22.56 -5.35
N THR A 68 -9.12 23.48 -4.65
CA THR A 68 -8.72 23.28 -3.26
C THR A 68 -9.96 23.06 -2.38
N ALA A 69 -9.86 22.14 -1.42
CA ALA A 69 -10.92 21.80 -0.49
C ALA A 69 -10.33 21.29 0.83
N ASP A 70 -11.17 21.19 1.85
CA ASP A 70 -10.76 20.60 3.13
C ASP A 70 -10.40 19.12 2.96
N CYS A 71 -9.39 18.68 3.73
CA CYS A 71 -9.10 17.26 3.87
C CYS A 71 -10.28 16.58 4.59
N ARG A 72 -10.91 15.62 3.93
CA ARG A 72 -12.09 14.90 4.47
C ARG A 72 -11.73 13.72 5.37
N PHE A 73 -10.44 13.56 5.64
CA PHE A 73 -9.86 12.58 6.55
C PHE A 73 -9.05 13.31 7.62
N THR A 74 -8.86 12.66 8.76
CA THR A 74 -7.97 13.11 9.82
C THR A 74 -6.59 12.50 9.64
N PHE A 75 -5.53 13.24 9.96
CA PHE A 75 -4.15 12.78 9.95
C PHE A 75 -3.42 13.29 11.19
N THR A 76 -2.41 12.56 11.63
CA THR A 76 -1.60 12.89 12.82
C THR A 76 -0.12 13.07 12.52
N VAL A 77 0.29 12.73 11.30
CA VAL A 77 1.66 12.97 10.82
C VAL A 77 1.99 14.46 10.74
N ASP A 78 3.23 14.79 11.08
CA ASP A 78 3.79 16.13 10.89
C ASP A 78 4.20 16.31 9.42
N ALA A 79 3.23 16.67 8.59
CA ALA A 79 3.42 16.92 7.17
C ALA A 79 2.52 18.08 6.71
N ASP A 80 3.00 18.84 5.73
CA ASP A 80 2.19 19.84 5.04
C ASP A 80 1.35 19.14 3.96
N ILE A 81 0.03 19.16 4.12
CA ILE A 81 -0.92 18.45 3.27
C ILE A 81 -1.97 19.42 2.75
N GLN A 82 -1.98 19.60 1.42
CA GLN A 82 -3.03 20.32 0.72
C GLN A 82 -4.02 19.33 0.10
N CYS A 83 -5.30 19.52 0.40
CA CYS A 83 -6.37 18.73 -0.19
C CYS A 83 -7.15 19.49 -1.26
N GLY A 84 -7.80 18.73 -2.14
CA GLY A 84 -8.65 19.28 -3.17
C GLY A 84 -9.35 18.21 -3.98
N TYR A 85 -10.09 18.67 -4.98
CA TYR A 85 -10.79 17.83 -5.94
C TYR A 85 -10.22 18.03 -7.33
N LEU A 86 -9.80 16.94 -7.95
CA LEU A 86 -9.54 16.88 -9.38
C LEU A 86 -10.85 16.57 -10.12
N ILE A 87 -11.37 17.55 -10.84
CA ILE A 87 -12.62 17.49 -11.59
C ILE A 87 -12.32 17.12 -13.04
N VAL A 88 -12.87 15.98 -13.46
CA VAL A 88 -12.62 15.38 -14.78
C VAL A 88 -13.90 14.76 -15.34
N PRO A 89 -14.00 14.57 -16.67
CA PRO A 89 -15.09 13.82 -17.27
C PRO A 89 -15.16 12.40 -16.73
N GLU A 90 -16.39 11.93 -16.52
CA GLU A 90 -16.68 10.53 -16.25
C GLU A 90 -16.31 9.67 -17.45
N ASP A 91 -16.69 10.06 -18.66
CA ASP A 91 -16.23 9.44 -19.90
C ASP A 91 -15.25 10.38 -20.62
N ARG A 92 -14.01 9.93 -20.82
CA ARG A 92 -12.97 10.71 -21.52
C ARG A 92 -13.14 10.67 -23.04
N ALA A 93 -13.82 9.66 -23.59
CA ALA A 93 -14.11 9.56 -25.01
C ALA A 93 -15.33 10.40 -25.41
N ASN A 94 -16.32 10.52 -24.52
CA ASN A 94 -17.51 11.35 -24.69
C ASN A 94 -17.71 12.28 -23.49
N PRO A 95 -16.93 13.38 -23.38
CA PRO A 95 -17.01 14.28 -22.24
C PRO A 95 -18.43 14.84 -22.06
N GLY A 96 -19.00 14.60 -20.89
CA GLY A 96 -20.33 15.05 -20.50
C GLY A 96 -20.39 15.29 -19.00
N ARG A 97 -20.92 14.30 -18.26
CA ARG A 97 -20.90 14.33 -16.78
C ARG A 97 -19.46 14.37 -16.26
N THR A 98 -19.25 15.07 -15.15
CA THR A 98 -17.97 15.13 -14.44
C THR A 98 -18.04 14.34 -13.14
N ILE A 99 -16.88 13.86 -12.71
CA ILE A 99 -16.63 13.28 -11.38
C ILE A 99 -15.57 14.11 -10.66
N ARG A 100 -15.51 13.99 -9.34
CA ARG A 100 -14.55 14.69 -8.50
C ARG A 100 -13.69 13.66 -7.79
N LEU A 101 -12.39 13.65 -8.05
CA LEU A 101 -11.46 12.77 -7.34
C LEU A 101 -10.89 13.53 -6.15
N HIS A 102 -11.04 13.03 -4.93
CA HIS A 102 -10.44 13.68 -3.76
C HIS A 102 -8.93 13.36 -3.74
N VAL A 103 -8.11 14.40 -3.61
CA VAL A 103 -6.65 14.35 -3.72
C VAL A 103 -6.05 14.98 -2.48
N ALA A 104 -5.00 14.35 -1.94
CA ALA A 104 -4.08 14.92 -0.97
C ALA A 104 -2.69 15.06 -1.60
N ILE A 105 -2.18 16.27 -1.60
CA ILE A 105 -0.82 16.61 -2.01
C ILE A 105 -0.01 16.80 -0.73
N VAL A 106 0.91 15.87 -0.47
CA VAL A 106 1.84 15.96 0.65
C VAL A 106 3.11 16.62 0.13
N SER A 107 3.43 17.80 0.64
CA SER A 107 4.60 18.55 0.19
C SER A 107 5.90 17.89 0.63
N SER A 108 6.91 18.00 -0.22
CA SER A 108 8.27 17.58 0.11
C SER A 108 8.81 18.34 1.34
N LYS A 109 9.69 17.67 2.08
CA LYS A 109 10.48 18.27 3.17
C LYS A 109 11.61 19.16 2.66
N SER A 110 11.94 19.10 1.37
CA SER A 110 12.97 19.93 0.76
C SER A 110 12.49 21.37 0.54
N SER A 111 13.39 22.34 0.71
CA SER A 111 13.14 23.74 0.30
C SER A 111 13.26 23.96 -1.21
N ASP A 112 13.84 22.99 -1.92
CA ASP A 112 13.98 22.95 -3.38
C ASP A 112 13.60 21.52 -3.84
N PRO A 113 12.30 21.19 -3.91
CA PRO A 113 11.86 19.87 -4.32
C PRO A 113 12.05 19.68 -5.82
N ALA A 114 12.28 18.43 -6.22
CA ALA A 114 12.30 18.09 -7.64
C ALA A 114 10.90 18.32 -8.26
N PRO A 115 10.84 18.77 -9.53
CA PRO A 115 9.59 19.27 -10.13
C PRO A 115 8.57 18.18 -10.48
N ASP A 116 8.97 16.91 -10.49
CA ASP A 116 8.12 15.76 -10.78
C ASP A 116 7.63 15.07 -9.49
N PRO A 117 6.33 15.18 -9.14
CA PRO A 117 5.77 14.52 -7.97
C PRO A 117 5.64 13.01 -8.19
N VAL A 118 5.53 12.25 -7.11
CA VAL A 118 5.20 10.83 -7.14
C VAL A 118 3.72 10.66 -6.88
N VAL A 119 3.00 10.00 -7.80
CA VAL A 119 1.58 9.65 -7.61
C VAL A 119 1.47 8.20 -7.18
N TYR A 120 0.89 7.97 -6.00
CA TYR A 120 0.62 6.62 -5.52
C TYR A 120 -0.73 6.12 -6.05
N LEU A 121 -0.72 4.92 -6.63
CA LEU A 121 -1.91 4.21 -7.07
C LEU A 121 -2.11 3.00 -6.17
N ASN A 122 -3.18 3.05 -5.39
CA ASN A 122 -3.58 1.92 -4.57
C ASN A 122 -4.04 0.75 -5.44
N GLY A 123 -3.70 -0.47 -5.02
CA GLY A 123 -4.14 -1.71 -5.66
C GLY A 123 -5.55 -2.16 -5.23
N GLY A 124 -5.80 -3.45 -5.39
CA GLY A 124 -7.14 -4.02 -5.22
C GLY A 124 -8.12 -3.56 -6.30
N PRO A 125 -9.41 -3.62 -6.01
CA PRO A 125 -10.29 -2.50 -6.34
C PRO A 125 -10.98 -1.97 -5.08
N GLY A 126 -11.48 -0.74 -5.13
CA GLY A 126 -12.38 -0.22 -4.09
C GLY A 126 -11.71 0.31 -2.83
N ILE A 127 -10.37 0.30 -2.74
CA ILE A 127 -9.68 0.76 -1.52
C ILE A 127 -9.75 2.29 -1.41
N HIS A 128 -10.03 2.74 -0.20
CA HIS A 128 -9.98 4.14 0.23
C HIS A 128 -8.52 4.43 0.59
N THR A 129 -7.82 5.21 -0.23
CA THR A 129 -6.39 5.49 -0.06
C THR A 129 -6.16 6.55 1.01
N LEU A 130 -6.99 7.60 1.00
CA LEU A 130 -6.79 8.78 1.83
C LEU A 130 -7.00 8.53 3.33
N ILE A 131 -7.76 7.49 3.71
CA ILE A 131 -7.90 7.09 5.12
C ILE A 131 -6.58 6.54 5.71
N ALA A 132 -5.64 6.12 4.85
CA ALA A 132 -4.34 5.59 5.24
C ALA A 132 -3.20 6.60 5.02
N THR A 133 -3.50 7.90 4.99
CA THR A 133 -2.51 8.97 4.72
C THR A 133 -1.32 8.91 5.68
N ASP A 134 -1.54 8.77 7.00
CA ASP A 134 -0.46 8.67 8.00
C ASP A 134 0.52 7.52 7.68
N TYR A 135 -0.03 6.38 7.25
CA TYR A 135 0.78 5.23 6.85
C TYR A 135 1.62 5.54 5.61
N PHE A 136 1.03 6.15 4.57
CA PHE A 136 1.75 6.45 3.34
C PHE A 136 2.79 7.55 3.49
N VAL A 137 2.51 8.59 4.29
CA VAL A 137 3.52 9.63 4.61
C VAL A 137 4.74 9.00 5.29
N THR A 138 4.52 8.07 6.22
CA THR A 138 5.60 7.35 6.89
C THR A 138 6.32 6.37 5.94
N LEU A 139 5.57 5.64 5.12
CA LEU A 139 6.12 4.64 4.19
C LEU A 139 6.98 5.29 3.10
N PHE A 140 6.60 6.47 2.64
CA PHE A 140 7.26 7.19 1.55
C PHE A 140 8.13 8.36 2.03
N ASP A 141 8.64 8.29 3.27
CA ASP A 141 9.48 9.36 3.86
C ASP A 141 10.69 9.71 2.96
N ASP A 142 11.35 8.69 2.41
CA ASP A 142 12.49 8.84 1.49
C ASP A 142 12.10 9.56 0.18
N ILE A 143 10.87 9.38 -0.29
CA ILE A 143 10.36 10.10 -1.46
C ILE A 143 10.10 11.56 -1.09
N LEU A 144 9.43 11.78 0.06
CA LEU A 144 9.13 13.11 0.58
C LEU A 144 10.37 13.94 0.88
N ALA A 145 11.53 13.31 1.09
CA ALA A 145 12.81 14.01 1.22
C ALA A 145 13.15 14.90 0.01
N GLN A 146 12.64 14.59 -1.19
CA GLN A 146 12.95 15.36 -2.41
C GLN A 146 11.78 15.63 -3.34
N ARG A 147 10.62 14.99 -3.14
CA ARG A 147 9.48 15.06 -4.07
C ARG A 147 8.17 15.18 -3.31
N ASP A 148 7.21 15.86 -3.91
CA ASP A 148 5.84 15.81 -3.40
C ASP A 148 5.25 14.42 -3.64
N LEU A 149 4.38 13.99 -2.73
CA LEU A 149 3.62 12.75 -2.84
C LEU A 149 2.14 13.08 -3.05
N ILE A 150 1.57 12.56 -4.13
CA ILE A 150 0.15 12.70 -4.45
C ILE A 150 -0.54 11.39 -4.09
N LEU A 151 -1.45 11.47 -3.12
CA LEU A 151 -2.39 10.41 -2.75
C LEU A 151 -3.78 10.84 -3.24
N PHE A 152 -4.58 9.91 -3.71
CA PHE A 152 -5.96 10.22 -4.08
C PHE A 152 -6.84 8.99 -4.03
N ASP A 153 -8.13 9.22 -3.84
CA ASP A 153 -9.13 8.16 -3.98
C ASP A 153 -9.51 8.01 -5.45
N GLN A 154 -9.41 6.79 -5.97
CA GLN A 154 -9.77 6.49 -7.34
C GLN A 154 -11.27 6.72 -7.56
N ARG A 155 -11.70 6.75 -8.83
CA ARG A 155 -13.12 6.90 -9.18
C ARG A 155 -13.95 5.85 -8.44
N GLY A 156 -14.99 6.30 -7.73
CA GLY A 156 -15.93 5.42 -7.06
C GLY A 156 -15.46 4.93 -5.68
N THR A 157 -14.33 5.39 -5.16
CA THR A 157 -13.83 4.98 -3.84
C THR A 157 -13.69 6.17 -2.89
N GLY A 158 -13.75 5.91 -1.59
CA GLY A 158 -13.44 6.88 -0.54
C GLY A 158 -14.18 8.20 -0.68
N TYR A 159 -13.42 9.29 -0.59
CA TYR A 159 -13.96 10.65 -0.60
C TYR A 159 -14.20 11.21 -2.00
N SER A 160 -13.93 10.43 -3.05
CA SER A 160 -14.22 10.78 -4.44
C SER A 160 -15.72 10.68 -4.74
N GLU A 161 -16.21 11.57 -5.59
CA GLU A 161 -17.64 11.74 -5.85
C GLU A 161 -17.97 11.46 -7.33
N PRO A 162 -18.95 10.58 -7.62
CA PRO A 162 -19.69 9.75 -6.66
C PRO A 162 -18.84 8.59 -6.11
N ALA A 163 -19.03 8.26 -4.83
CA ALA A 163 -18.53 7.03 -4.23
C ALA A 163 -19.49 5.87 -4.56
N LEU A 164 -18.95 4.66 -4.74
CA LEU A 164 -19.71 3.44 -5.05
C LEU A 164 -19.74 2.49 -3.84
N ASP A 165 -19.64 3.04 -2.63
CA ASP A 165 -19.80 2.26 -1.40
C ASP A 165 -21.24 1.71 -1.30
N CYS A 166 -21.37 0.44 -0.92
CA CYS A 166 -22.65 -0.26 -0.80
C CYS A 166 -22.87 -0.68 0.66
N PRO A 167 -23.26 0.24 1.56
CA PRO A 167 -23.41 -0.06 2.98
C PRO A 167 -24.40 -1.21 3.23
N GLU A 168 -25.46 -1.33 2.42
CA GLU A 168 -26.45 -2.40 2.53
C GLU A 168 -25.83 -3.78 2.22
N THR A 169 -24.87 -3.84 1.32
CA THR A 169 -24.14 -5.09 1.02
C THR A 169 -23.22 -5.45 2.18
N THR A 170 -22.51 -4.46 2.71
CA THR A 170 -21.64 -4.63 3.88
C THR A 170 -22.43 -5.11 5.09
N GLU A 171 -23.57 -4.47 5.40
CA GLU A 171 -24.49 -4.86 6.48
C GLU A 171 -25.02 -6.28 6.29
N ALA A 172 -25.46 -6.64 5.07
CA ALA A 172 -25.97 -7.97 4.78
C ALA A 172 -24.89 -9.06 4.97
N VAL A 173 -23.64 -8.78 4.55
CA VAL A 173 -22.52 -9.71 4.75
C VAL A 173 -22.22 -9.89 6.23
N PHE A 174 -22.16 -8.81 7.01
CA PHE A 174 -21.91 -8.90 8.45
C PHE A 174 -23.02 -9.64 9.18
N ALA A 175 -24.29 -9.37 8.86
CA ALA A 175 -25.43 -10.07 9.43
C ALA A 175 -25.37 -11.59 9.14
N HIS A 176 -24.94 -11.99 7.95
CA HIS A 176 -24.78 -13.40 7.62
C HIS A 176 -23.64 -14.06 8.39
N ILE A 177 -22.49 -13.38 8.53
CA ILE A 177 -21.36 -13.90 9.31
C ILE A 177 -21.76 -14.08 10.78
N GLU A 178 -22.50 -13.13 11.37
CA GLU A 178 -22.96 -13.23 12.76
C GLU A 178 -23.92 -14.42 12.95
N SER A 179 -24.80 -14.69 11.98
CA SER A 179 -25.70 -15.85 12.03
C SER A 179 -25.02 -17.22 12.04
N ASP A 180 -23.78 -17.30 11.54
CA ASP A 180 -22.99 -18.55 11.53
C ASP A 180 -22.17 -18.76 12.82
N LEU A 181 -22.10 -17.74 13.69
CA LEU A 181 -21.34 -17.79 14.94
C LEU A 181 -22.19 -18.19 16.16
N ASP A 182 -23.51 -18.13 16.05
CA ASP A 182 -24.48 -18.56 17.07
C ASP A 182 -24.95 -20.02 16.86
#